data_AF-A0A7K1ZJ32-F1
#
_entry.id   AF-A0A7K1ZJ32-F1
#
_cell.length_a   1.000
_cell.length_b   1.000
_cell.length_c   1.000
_cell.angle_alpha   90.00
_cell.angle_beta   90.00
_cell.angle_gamma   90.00
#
_symmetry.space_group_name_H-M   'P 1'
#
loop_
_entity.id
_entity.type
_entity.pdbx_description
1 polymer ?
#
loop_
_entity_poly.entity_id
_entity_poly.type
_entity_poly.pdbx_seq_one_letter_code
_entity_poly.pdbx_strand_id
1 'polypeptide(L)'
;MRTPVCIIAALLALAAAPPAAGQMVTDTTFSWRGYRNVSTCRVRIYRSAPKAARPMTVVLDELAENRGRSTLDDAPHLAEMLSRSFPVRPDSAFWIFRWGSFSFPGATPGKKEIYLRATFRRSKNGALGSPSWRLIDRAAVSEYTDRAYR
;
A
#
# COMPACT_ATOMS: atom_id res chain seq x y z
N MET A 1 45.08 -38.30 26.98
CA MET A 1 44.04 -37.39 27.53
C MET A 1 43.77 -36.31 26.49
N ARG A 2 42.53 -36.25 25.99
CA ARG A 2 42.07 -35.27 25.00
C ARG A 2 41.27 -34.19 25.74
N THR A 3 41.64 -32.92 25.57
CA THR A 3 40.81 -31.76 25.88
C THR A 3 41.06 -30.70 24.81
N PRO A 4 40.09 -30.45 23.92
CA PRO A 4 40.12 -29.34 22.97
C PRO A 4 39.48 -28.12 23.62
N VAL A 5 40.17 -26.97 23.65
CA VAL A 5 39.59 -25.70 24.10
C VAL A 5 39.51 -24.75 22.92
N CYS A 6 38.25 -24.44 22.59
CA CYS A 6 37.71 -23.17 22.11
C CYS A 6 38.53 -22.37 21.10
N ILE A 7 38.08 -22.37 19.83
CA ILE A 7 37.62 -21.15 19.15
C ILE A 7 36.50 -21.59 18.19
N ILE A 8 35.23 -21.53 18.62
CA ILE A 8 34.09 -21.60 17.71
C ILE A 8 33.19 -20.38 17.99
N ALA A 9 32.99 -19.61 16.92
CA ALA A 9 31.85 -18.73 16.65
C ALA A 9 31.64 -17.52 17.57
N ALA A 10 32.46 -16.47 17.37
CA ALA A 10 31.94 -15.11 17.41
C ALA A 10 31.27 -14.80 16.05
N LEU A 11 30.09 -15.36 15.81
CA LEU A 11 29.33 -15.16 14.58
C LEU A 11 28.01 -14.44 14.91
N LEU A 12 28.05 -13.13 14.69
CA LEU A 12 26.93 -12.22 14.43
C LEU A 12 25.62 -12.53 15.18
N ALA A 13 25.53 -12.04 16.42
CA ALA A 13 24.25 -11.60 16.95
C ALA A 13 23.86 -10.28 16.24
N LEU A 14 23.50 -10.37 14.96
CA LEU A 14 22.81 -9.28 14.27
C LEU A 14 21.38 -9.29 14.85
N ALA A 15 21.21 -8.60 15.98
CA ALA A 15 19.90 -8.37 16.56
C ALA A 15 19.01 -7.78 15.45
N ALA A 16 18.03 -8.55 14.98
CA ALA A 16 17.02 -8.07 14.07
C ALA A 16 16.27 -6.96 14.82
N ALA A 17 16.69 -5.71 14.62
CA ALA A 17 15.94 -4.57 15.10
C ALA A 17 14.51 -4.73 14.58
N PRO A 18 13.47 -4.64 15.43
CA PRO A 18 12.12 -4.70 14.94
C PRO A 18 11.98 -3.62 13.87
N PRO A 19 11.36 -3.94 12.72
CA PRO A 19 11.28 -2.97 11.65
C PRO A 19 10.59 -1.70 12.15
N ALA A 20 11.19 -0.55 11.83
CA ALA A 20 10.69 0.73 12.27
C ALA A 20 9.24 0.93 11.79
N ALA A 21 8.39 1.38 12.71
CA ALA A 21 7.08 1.92 12.41
C ALA A 21 7.17 3.00 11.33
N GLY A 22 6.19 3.08 10.42
CA GLY A 22 6.18 4.06 9.33
C GLY A 22 7.09 3.76 8.16
N GLN A 23 7.87 2.67 8.18
CA GLN A 23 8.75 2.37 7.05
C GLN A 23 7.93 2.10 5.77
N MET A 24 8.27 2.81 4.70
CA MET A 24 7.81 2.48 3.35
C MET A 24 8.45 1.14 2.95
N VAL A 25 7.60 0.13 2.78
CA VAL A 25 7.97 -1.24 2.41
C VAL A 25 8.14 -1.35 0.90
N THR A 26 7.34 -0.60 0.14
CA THR A 26 7.29 -0.68 -1.32
C THR A 26 6.91 0.66 -1.89
N ASP A 27 7.56 1.02 -3.00
CA ASP A 27 7.18 2.10 -3.90
C ASP A 27 7.45 1.61 -5.32
N THR A 28 6.40 1.33 -6.07
CA THR A 28 6.51 0.74 -7.41
C THR A 28 5.34 1.13 -8.30
N THR A 29 5.50 0.94 -9.59
CA THR A 29 4.37 0.93 -10.53
C THR A 29 3.78 -0.46 -10.56
N PHE A 30 2.45 -0.55 -10.50
CA PHE A 30 1.72 -1.81 -10.59
C PHE A 30 0.78 -1.78 -11.78
N SER A 31 0.90 -2.79 -12.63
CA SER A 31 0.01 -2.96 -13.78
C SER A 31 -0.89 -4.17 -13.59
N TRP A 32 -2.15 -4.04 -13.98
CA TRP A 32 -3.11 -5.12 -13.94
C TRP A 32 -3.91 -5.19 -15.23
N ARG A 33 -4.30 -6.40 -15.62
CA ARG A 33 -5.12 -6.63 -16.80
C ARG A 33 -6.59 -6.60 -16.42
N GLY A 34 -7.33 -5.65 -16.97
CA GLY A 34 -8.77 -5.79 -17.16
C GLY A 34 -9.07 -6.64 -18.39
N TYR A 35 -10.35 -6.81 -18.72
CA TYR A 35 -10.78 -7.68 -19.83
C TYR A 35 -10.26 -7.23 -21.21
N ARG A 36 -10.12 -5.92 -21.44
CA ARG A 36 -9.67 -5.36 -22.74
C ARG A 36 -8.41 -4.50 -22.67
N ASN A 37 -8.08 -3.95 -21.50
CA ASN A 37 -7.00 -2.97 -21.34
C ASN A 37 -6.07 -3.38 -20.21
N VAL A 38 -4.80 -2.98 -20.31
CA VAL A 38 -3.87 -2.97 -19.18
C VAL A 38 -4.00 -1.62 -18.49
N SER A 39 -4.31 -1.67 -17.19
CA SER A 39 -4.29 -0.50 -16.32
C SER A 39 -2.97 -0.42 -15.58
N THR A 40 -2.61 0.78 -15.14
CA THR A 40 -1.41 1.01 -14.33
C THR A 40 -1.63 2.09 -13.28
N CYS A 41 -1.00 1.95 -12.13
CA CYS A 41 -1.00 2.94 -11.05
C CYS A 41 0.33 2.89 -10.29
N ARG A 42 0.63 3.93 -9.50
CA ARG A 42 1.74 3.85 -8.54
C ARG A 42 1.20 3.35 -7.21
N VAL A 43 1.94 2.43 -6.60
CA VAL A 43 1.61 1.78 -5.34
C VAL A 43 2.71 2.04 -4.33
N ARG A 44 2.31 2.62 -3.20
CA ARG A 44 3.19 2.82 -2.05
C ARG A 44 2.60 2.09 -0.84
N ILE A 45 3.40 1.25 -0.20
CA ILE A 45 2.97 0.43 0.93
C ILE A 45 3.79 0.82 2.15
N TYR A 46 3.10 1.16 3.24
CA TYR A 46 3.69 1.58 4.50
C TYR A 46 3.29 0.63 5.61
N ARG A 47 4.23 0.33 6.51
CA ARG A 47 3.89 -0.22 7.83
C ARG A 47 3.29 0.89 8.67
N SER A 48 2.13 0.64 9.26
CA SER A 48 1.54 1.56 10.20
C SER A 48 2.26 1.51 11.56
N ALA A 49 2.00 2.48 12.43
CA ALA A 49 2.53 2.45 13.79
C ALA A 49 2.06 1.21 14.58
N PRO A 50 2.80 0.72 15.60
CA PRO A 50 2.51 -0.56 16.27
C PRO A 50 1.14 -0.61 16.96
N LYS A 51 0.55 0.55 17.27
CA LYS A 51 -0.79 0.69 17.89
C LYS A 51 -1.84 1.26 16.93
N ALA A 52 -1.53 1.36 15.64
CA ALA A 52 -2.48 1.85 14.65
C ALA A 52 -3.64 0.85 14.48
N ALA A 53 -4.81 1.37 14.11
CA ALA A 53 -6.01 0.54 13.92
C ALA A 53 -5.87 -0.51 12.81
N ARG A 54 -4.92 -0.31 11.88
CA ARG A 54 -4.58 -1.25 10.80
C ARG A 54 -3.06 -1.39 10.74
N PRO A 55 -2.51 -2.59 10.49
CA PRO A 55 -1.06 -2.83 10.40
C PRO A 55 -0.37 -2.22 9.18
N MET A 56 -1.12 -1.97 8.10
CA MET A 56 -0.57 -1.54 6.81
C MET A 56 -1.43 -0.44 6.21
N THR A 57 -0.77 0.46 5.48
CA THR A 57 -1.40 1.50 4.67
C THR A 57 -0.91 1.38 3.23
N VAL A 58 -1.82 1.23 2.28
CA VAL A 58 -1.57 1.22 0.85
C VAL A 58 -2.06 2.53 0.25
N VAL A 59 -1.18 3.25 -0.43
CA VAL A 59 -1.52 4.44 -1.21
C VAL A 59 -1.41 4.09 -2.69
N LEU A 60 -2.48 4.35 -3.43
CA LEU A 60 -2.61 4.14 -4.86
C LEU A 60 -2.75 5.51 -5.52
N ASP A 61 -1.77 5.90 -6.34
CA ASP A 61 -1.84 7.11 -7.13
C ASP A 61 -2.32 6.79 -8.54
N GLU A 62 -3.38 7.46 -8.97
CA GLU A 62 -3.81 7.42 -10.37
C GLU A 62 -2.79 8.16 -11.24
N LEU A 63 -2.33 7.49 -12.30
CA LEU A 63 -1.32 8.00 -13.22
C LEU A 63 -1.97 8.57 -14.48
N ALA A 64 -1.51 9.74 -14.95
CA ALA A 64 -1.99 10.32 -16.20
C ALA A 64 -1.76 9.40 -17.42
N GLU A 65 -0.68 8.61 -17.40
CA GLU A 65 -0.39 7.62 -18.43
C GLU A 65 -1.27 6.37 -18.37
N ASN A 66 -2.12 6.20 -17.35
CA ASN A 66 -3.04 5.08 -17.28
C ASN A 66 -4.08 5.17 -18.41
N ARG A 67 -3.96 4.25 -19.38
CA ARG A 67 -4.91 4.11 -20.50
C ARG A 67 -5.99 3.05 -20.24
N GLY A 68 -5.90 2.35 -19.11
CA GLY A 68 -6.85 1.33 -18.70
C GLY A 68 -8.01 1.88 -17.88
N ARG A 69 -8.64 1.01 -17.09
CA ARG A 69 -9.62 1.41 -16.07
C ARG A 69 -8.93 2.18 -14.94
N SER A 70 -9.65 3.15 -14.39
CA SER A 70 -9.27 3.91 -13.20
C SER A 70 -9.12 2.99 -11.99
N THR A 71 -8.23 3.38 -11.07
CA THR A 71 -8.04 2.72 -9.77
C THR A 71 -9.34 2.63 -8.97
N LEU A 72 -10.24 3.61 -9.08
CA LEU A 72 -11.53 3.63 -8.37
C LEU A 72 -12.54 2.64 -8.96
N ASP A 73 -12.58 2.52 -10.30
CA ASP A 73 -13.54 1.67 -11.01
C ASP A 73 -13.27 0.18 -10.81
N ASP A 74 -12.02 -0.17 -10.48
CA ASP A 74 -11.54 -1.53 -10.34
C ASP A 74 -11.03 -1.84 -8.93
N ALA A 75 -11.38 -0.98 -7.95
CA ALA A 75 -10.81 -1.02 -6.61
C ALA A 75 -10.84 -2.41 -5.94
N PRO A 76 -11.94 -3.19 -5.96
CA PRO A 76 -11.93 -4.52 -5.36
C PRO A 76 -10.98 -5.50 -6.08
N HIS A 77 -10.97 -5.46 -7.41
CA HIS A 77 -10.10 -6.32 -8.21
C HIS A 77 -8.62 -5.97 -8.01
N LEU A 78 -8.30 -4.68 -8.05
CA LEU A 78 -6.95 -4.17 -7.80
C LEU A 78 -6.46 -4.54 -6.40
N ALA A 79 -7.30 -4.43 -5.37
CA ALA A 79 -6.95 -4.82 -4.01
C ALA A 79 -6.65 -6.32 -3.89
N GLU A 80 -7.43 -7.19 -4.54
CA GLU A 80 -7.16 -8.63 -4.59
C GLU A 80 -5.84 -8.92 -5.31
N MET A 81 -5.58 -8.30 -6.47
CA MET A 81 -4.35 -8.49 -7.24
C MET A 81 -3.11 -8.04 -6.46
N LEU A 82 -3.19 -6.91 -5.75
CA LEU A 82 -2.11 -6.42 -4.89
C LEU A 82 -1.89 -7.34 -3.69
N SER A 83 -2.95 -7.87 -3.09
CA SER A 83 -2.82 -8.80 -1.95
C SER A 83 -2.19 -10.14 -2.29
N ARG A 84 -2.20 -10.53 -3.58
CA ARG A 84 -1.48 -11.71 -4.08
C ARG A 84 0.00 -11.43 -4.31
N SER A 85 0.36 -10.17 -4.55
CA SER A 85 1.71 -9.73 -4.90
C SER A 85 2.49 -9.20 -3.70
N PHE A 86 1.79 -8.70 -2.69
CA PHE A 86 2.34 -8.05 -1.49
C PHE A 86 1.67 -8.61 -0.24
N PRO A 87 2.37 -8.62 0.92
CA PRO A 87 1.83 -9.12 2.19
C PRO A 87 0.84 -8.12 2.82
N VAL A 88 -0.25 -7.81 2.09
CA VAL A 88 -1.31 -6.90 2.50
C VAL A 88 -2.64 -7.61 2.37
N ARG A 89 -3.43 -7.61 3.44
CA ARG A 89 -4.80 -8.12 3.41
C ARG A 89 -5.80 -6.99 3.13
N PRO A 90 -6.70 -7.14 2.13
CA PRO A 90 -7.63 -6.07 1.78
C PRO A 90 -8.55 -5.60 2.91
N ASP A 91 -9.02 -6.52 3.76
CA ASP A 91 -9.94 -6.29 4.87
C ASP A 91 -9.26 -5.75 6.15
N SER A 92 -7.92 -5.77 6.20
CA SER A 92 -7.13 -5.36 7.36
C SER A 92 -6.10 -4.27 7.09
N ALA A 93 -6.15 -3.59 5.95
CA ALA A 93 -5.28 -2.45 5.64
C ALA A 93 -6.07 -1.16 5.43
N PHE A 94 -5.43 -0.02 5.60
CA PHE A 94 -5.93 1.23 5.04
C PHE A 94 -5.60 1.27 3.55
N TRP A 95 -6.61 1.55 2.73
CA TRP A 95 -6.46 1.72 1.28
C TRP A 95 -6.79 3.16 0.93
N ILE A 96 -5.83 3.88 0.37
CA ILE A 96 -5.92 5.31 0.09
C ILE A 96 -5.73 5.49 -1.41
N PHE A 97 -6.80 5.92 -2.08
CA PHE A 97 -6.79 6.23 -3.50
C PHE A 97 -6.57 7.73 -3.63
N ARG A 98 -5.49 8.12 -4.29
CA ARG A 98 -5.09 9.52 -4.44
C ARG A 98 -5.19 9.93 -5.89
N TRP A 99 -5.91 11.03 -6.09
CA TRP A 99 -6.11 11.68 -7.37
C TRP A 99 -5.69 13.14 -7.28
N GLY A 100 -5.22 13.71 -8.37
CA GLY A 100 -4.87 15.12 -8.44
C GLY A 100 -4.62 15.57 -9.86
N SER A 101 -4.00 16.73 -10.03
CA SER A 101 -3.56 17.20 -11.36
C SER A 101 -2.70 16.17 -12.09
N PHE A 102 -1.82 15.48 -11.38
CA PHE A 102 -0.95 14.41 -11.92
C PHE A 102 -1.69 13.20 -12.50
N SER A 103 -3.00 13.07 -12.26
CA SER A 103 -3.82 11.98 -12.77
C SER A 103 -4.37 12.25 -14.17
N PHE A 104 -4.16 13.46 -14.73
CA PHE A 104 -4.73 13.87 -16.01
C PHE A 104 -3.65 14.34 -16.99
N PRO A 105 -3.61 13.80 -18.23
CA PRO A 105 -2.69 14.27 -19.26
C PRO A 105 -2.83 15.76 -19.55
N GLY A 106 -1.71 16.49 -19.54
CA GLY A 106 -1.69 17.92 -19.86
C GLY A 106 -2.24 18.84 -18.77
N ALA A 107 -2.61 18.33 -17.60
CA ALA A 107 -3.04 19.16 -16.50
C ALA A 107 -1.88 19.99 -15.93
N THR A 108 -2.16 21.25 -15.61
CA THR A 108 -1.20 22.12 -14.92
C THR A 108 -0.88 21.55 -13.54
N PRO A 109 0.41 21.41 -13.18
CA PRO A 109 0.81 20.97 -11.84
C PRO A 109 0.12 21.83 -10.77
N GLY A 110 -0.66 21.16 -9.93
CA GLY A 110 -1.45 21.81 -8.90
C GLY A 110 -1.36 21.06 -7.58
N LYS A 111 -1.43 21.79 -6.47
CA LYS A 111 -1.39 21.22 -5.11
C LYS A 111 -2.72 20.57 -4.68
N LYS A 112 -3.77 20.68 -5.51
CA LYS A 112 -5.09 20.14 -5.19
C LYS A 112 -5.10 18.64 -5.46
N GLU A 113 -5.43 17.89 -4.41
CA GLU A 113 -5.42 16.44 -4.38
C GLU A 113 -6.64 15.95 -3.61
N ILE A 114 -7.18 14.81 -4.02
CA ILE A 114 -8.28 14.12 -3.36
C ILE A 114 -7.72 12.80 -2.82
N TYR A 115 -8.08 12.49 -1.57
CA TYR A 115 -7.70 11.24 -0.92
C TYR A 115 -8.97 10.49 -0.49
N LEU A 116 -9.19 9.33 -1.08
CA LEU A 116 -10.33 8.47 -0.78
C LEU A 116 -9.85 7.24 -0.03
N ARG A 117 -10.28 7.10 1.21
CA ARG A 117 -10.06 5.88 1.99
C ARG A 117 -11.12 4.85 1.63
N ALA A 118 -10.70 3.71 1.10
CA ALA A 118 -11.55 2.54 0.92
C ALA A 118 -11.45 1.63 2.15
N THR A 119 -12.59 1.06 2.56
CA THR A 119 -12.63 -0.05 3.52
C THR A 119 -13.33 -1.23 2.88
N PHE A 120 -12.57 -2.29 2.60
CA PHE A 120 -13.09 -3.50 2.00
C PHE A 120 -13.66 -4.45 3.04
N ARG A 121 -14.65 -5.23 2.63
CA ARG A 121 -15.22 -6.34 3.42
C ARG A 121 -15.24 -7.57 2.54
N ARG A 122 -14.92 -8.72 3.13
CA ARG A 122 -15.12 -10.02 2.50
C ARG A 122 -16.55 -10.48 2.77
N SER A 123 -17.20 -11.01 1.73
CA SER A 123 -18.49 -11.66 1.88
C SER A 123 -18.33 -13.08 2.43
N LYS A 124 -19.44 -13.78 2.69
CA LYS A 124 -19.43 -15.15 3.23
C LYS A 124 -18.68 -16.15 2.34
N ASN A 125 -18.66 -15.94 1.03
CA ASN A 125 -17.93 -16.79 0.08
C ASN A 125 -16.45 -16.37 -0.11
N GLY A 126 -15.97 -15.42 0.69
CA GLY A 126 -14.60 -14.93 0.64
C GLY A 126 -14.34 -13.83 -0.39
N ALA A 127 -15.25 -13.56 -1.34
CA ALA A 127 -15.06 -12.52 -2.35
C ALA A 127 -15.07 -11.11 -1.73
N LEU A 128 -14.24 -10.22 -2.27
CA LEU A 128 -14.23 -8.81 -1.91
C LEU A 128 -15.43 -8.08 -2.52
N GLY A 129 -16.23 -7.44 -1.67
CA GLY A 129 -17.33 -6.58 -2.12
C GLY A 129 -16.87 -5.17 -2.46
N SER A 130 -17.79 -4.36 -2.99
CA SER A 130 -17.58 -2.92 -3.13
C SER A 130 -17.19 -2.30 -1.79
N PRO A 131 -16.14 -1.47 -1.73
CA PRO A 131 -15.72 -0.85 -0.49
C PRO A 131 -16.69 0.26 -0.07
N SER A 132 -16.69 0.56 1.23
CA SER A 132 -17.19 1.85 1.70
C SER A 132 -16.11 2.92 1.53
N TRP A 133 -16.49 4.09 1.03
CA TRP A 133 -15.58 5.20 0.75
C TRP A 133 -15.68 6.29 1.82
N ARG A 134 -14.55 6.92 2.14
CA ARG A 134 -14.49 8.13 2.97
C ARG A 134 -13.48 9.10 2.38
N LEU A 135 -13.90 10.34 2.14
CA LEU A 135 -12.98 11.43 1.84
C LEU A 135 -12.15 11.75 3.09
N ILE A 136 -10.83 11.81 2.93
CA ILE A 136 -9.88 12.16 3.98
C ILE A 136 -8.96 13.27 3.49
N ASP A 137 -8.26 13.92 4.41
CA ASP A 137 -7.25 14.92 4.09
C ASP A 137 -5.83 14.31 4.10
N ARG A 138 -4.85 15.10 3.68
CA ARG A 138 -3.43 14.71 3.70
C ARG A 138 -2.92 14.44 5.13
N ALA A 139 -3.49 15.10 6.14
CA ALA A 139 -3.08 14.90 7.54
C ALA A 139 -3.42 13.48 8.01
N ALA A 140 -4.61 12.98 7.68
CA ALA A 140 -4.99 11.60 7.94
C ALA A 140 -4.10 10.59 7.23
N VAL A 141 -3.71 10.85 5.97
CA VAL A 141 -2.75 9.99 5.25
C VAL A 141 -1.39 9.96 5.96
N SER A 142 -0.91 11.13 6.39
CA SER A 142 0.32 11.25 7.18
C SER A 142 0.21 10.44 8.48
N GLU A 143 -0.90 10.53 9.21
CA GLU A 143 -1.13 9.72 10.41
C GLU A 143 -1.13 8.21 10.12
N TYR A 144 -1.84 7.76 9.08
CA TYR A 144 -1.93 6.33 8.72
C TYR A 144 -0.60 5.72 8.27
N THR A 145 0.32 6.57 7.82
CA THR A 145 1.67 6.18 7.37
C THR A 145 2.74 6.51 8.41
N ASP A 146 2.35 6.85 9.63
CA ASP A 146 3.27 7.26 10.71
C ASP A 146 4.26 8.36 10.25
N ARG A 147 3.70 9.34 9.54
CA ARG A 147 4.37 10.54 9.00
C ARG A 147 5.43 10.26 7.93
N ALA A 148 5.52 9.04 7.44
CA ALA A 148 6.44 8.70 6.35
C ALA A 148 5.94 9.15 4.97
N TYR A 149 4.66 9.46 4.84
CA TYR A 149 4.10 10.02 3.62
C TYR A 149 4.58 11.46 3.39
N ARG A 150 5.31 11.68 2.29
CA ARG A 150 5.83 12.98 1.85
C ARG A 150 5.24 13.35 0.49
#